data_AF-A0A8B7D6M7-F1
#
_entry.id   AF-A0A8B7D6M7-F1
#
_cell.length_a   1.000
_cell.length_b   1.000
_cell.length_c   1.000
_cell.angle_alpha   90.00
_cell.angle_beta   90.00
_cell.angle_gamma   90.00
#
_symmetry.space_group_name_H-M   'P 1'
#
loop_
_entity.id
_entity.type
_entity.pdbx_description
1 polymer ?
#
loop_
_entity_poly.entity_id
_entity_poly.type
_entity_poly.pdbx_seq_one_letter_code
_entity_poly.pdbx_strand_id
1 'polypeptide(L)'
;MNRLKFSESIETQIEFLNRNLGEEDIDEFQKLLVDCKTEKNVNLLLVSYLHLLPSALSTQVLSSKGYQKIQKPIKIGYLINEDIVFYDKLDDILCNYLKYEGAEVLKFKLEDIFVKASNNGIDIWIHGEKCDLDGFLSYGYRKKLNMDAYYSIVKIMQEKGVTCLHSHNMEQILNSKLLQAMHFAKSNIAIPDTYQSFEIKSTKQLVDKLDVLPCLIKPYNDYCGDNIIKLDHKVGVINAIGKSLWNGEHLLIQKFIPDYYGKSLRVLCFNGKCYGIVEYEDTSGDYRSCVGFGDACRWYSGMNHPKYEVFKQVAERAVKALGEDVLVAGVDLMDSEQKGVVVLEINGWPDLSEIWVVTKKCAYNKVREIKIEHKE
;
A
#
# COMPACT_ATOMS: atom_id res chain seq x y z
N MET A 1 36.77 -11.52 -8.37
CA MET A 1 35.52 -10.83 -8.72
C MET A 1 35.80 -9.34 -8.72
N ASN A 2 35.66 -8.66 -9.86
CA ASN A 2 35.80 -7.21 -9.91
C ASN A 2 34.67 -6.58 -9.08
N ARG A 3 34.99 -5.96 -7.94
CA ARG A 3 34.05 -5.07 -7.26
C ARG A 3 33.70 -3.95 -8.26
N LEU A 4 32.42 -3.69 -8.45
CA LEU A 4 31.96 -2.46 -9.09
C LEU A 4 32.60 -1.29 -8.36
N LYS A 5 33.37 -0.46 -9.06
CA LYS A 5 33.84 0.82 -8.49
C LYS A 5 32.65 1.75 -8.46
N PHE A 6 32.25 2.18 -7.27
CA PHE A 6 31.17 3.14 -7.11
C PHE A 6 31.73 4.56 -7.14
N SER A 7 30.87 5.54 -7.39
CA SER A 7 31.23 6.93 -7.19
C SER A 7 31.72 7.17 -5.75
N GLU A 8 32.68 8.09 -5.60
CA GLU A 8 33.23 8.49 -4.30
C GLU A 8 32.12 8.92 -3.31
N SER A 9 31.04 9.51 -3.82
CA SER A 9 29.84 9.85 -3.05
C SER A 9 29.20 8.60 -2.44
N ILE A 10 28.97 7.55 -3.24
CA ILE A 10 28.36 6.29 -2.79
C ILE A 10 29.25 5.57 -1.77
N GLU A 11 30.56 5.50 -2.02
CA GLU A 11 31.50 4.84 -1.09
C GLU A 11 31.49 5.54 0.28
N THR A 12 31.42 6.87 0.29
CA THR A 12 31.30 7.68 1.52
C THR A 12 30.00 7.34 2.29
N GLN A 13 28.88 7.15 1.60
CA GLN A 13 27.61 6.79 2.24
C GLN A 13 27.64 5.37 2.83
N ILE A 14 28.26 4.42 2.12
CA ILE A 14 28.41 3.03 2.59
C ILE A 14 29.25 3.01 3.88
N GLU A 15 30.38 3.72 3.88
CA GLU A 15 31.23 3.82 5.07
C GLU A 15 30.50 4.48 6.23
N PHE A 16 29.69 5.51 5.94
CA PHE A 16 28.88 6.17 6.95
C PHE A 16 27.87 5.22 7.60
N LEU A 17 27.13 4.44 6.82
CA LEU A 17 26.20 3.45 7.36
C LEU A 17 26.90 2.36 8.16
N ASN A 18 28.01 1.83 7.64
CA ASN A 18 28.81 0.82 8.33
C ASN A 18 29.32 1.26 9.71
N ARG A 19 29.44 2.58 9.95
CA ARG A 19 29.89 3.13 11.24
C ARG A 19 28.76 3.43 12.21
N ASN A 20 27.53 3.60 11.71
CA ASN A 20 26.44 4.19 12.50
C ASN A 20 25.21 3.27 12.65
N LEU A 21 25.10 2.18 11.87
CA LEU A 21 24.06 1.17 12.01
C LEU A 21 24.33 0.24 13.22
N GLY A 22 23.29 -0.39 13.76
CA GLY A 22 23.42 -1.46 14.75
C GLY A 22 24.01 -2.74 14.13
N GLU A 23 24.60 -3.63 14.93
CA GLU A 23 25.28 -4.84 14.43
C GLU A 23 24.38 -5.72 13.54
N GLU A 24 23.12 -5.93 13.92
CA GLU A 24 22.16 -6.72 13.13
C GLU A 24 21.84 -6.04 11.77
N ASP A 25 21.66 -4.72 11.78
CA ASP A 25 21.37 -3.93 10.57
C ASP A 25 22.58 -3.87 9.63
N ILE A 26 23.81 -3.82 10.16
CA ILE A 26 25.05 -3.84 9.37
C ILE A 26 25.18 -5.15 8.61
N ASP A 27 24.93 -6.28 9.27
CA ASP A 27 25.05 -7.60 8.66
C ASP A 27 24.06 -7.79 7.50
N GLU A 28 22.83 -7.31 7.66
CA GLU A 28 21.83 -7.34 6.60
C GLU A 28 22.17 -6.34 5.48
N PHE A 29 22.55 -5.11 5.82
CA PHE A 29 22.99 -4.09 4.87
C PHE A 29 24.13 -4.61 3.98
N GLN A 30 25.15 -5.25 4.56
CA GLN A 30 26.29 -5.79 3.83
C GLN A 30 25.89 -6.94 2.90
N LYS A 31 24.99 -7.84 3.32
CA LYS A 31 24.45 -8.90 2.45
C LYS A 31 23.73 -8.31 1.24
N LEU A 32 22.85 -7.34 1.46
CA LEU A 32 22.09 -6.69 0.38
C LEU A 32 22.98 -5.85 -0.54
N LEU A 33 24.04 -5.25 0.00
CA LEU A 33 25.00 -4.44 -0.77
C LEU A 33 25.77 -5.29 -1.78
N VAL A 34 26.12 -6.53 -1.44
CA VAL A 34 26.77 -7.48 -2.35
C VAL A 34 25.91 -7.82 -3.58
N ASP A 35 24.58 -7.86 -3.41
CA ASP A 35 23.64 -8.14 -4.49
C ASP A 35 23.38 -6.95 -5.42
N CYS A 36 23.88 -5.76 -5.09
CA CYS A 36 23.68 -4.56 -5.88
C CYS A 36 24.58 -4.54 -7.13
N LYS A 37 23.97 -4.74 -8.31
CA LYS A 37 24.68 -4.79 -9.61
C LYS A 37 24.85 -3.44 -10.31
N THR A 38 24.28 -2.36 -9.77
CA THR A 38 24.36 -1.00 -10.36
C THR A 38 24.48 0.05 -9.26
N GLU A 39 25.08 1.21 -9.57
CA GLU A 39 25.11 2.36 -8.65
C GLU A 39 23.71 2.81 -8.22
N LYS A 40 22.73 2.68 -9.12
CA LYS A 40 21.33 2.95 -8.80
C LYS A 40 20.86 2.03 -7.67
N ASN A 41 21.14 0.73 -7.74
CA ASN A 41 20.72 -0.22 -6.70
C ASN A 41 21.41 0.08 -5.35
N VAL A 42 22.67 0.50 -5.38
CA VAL A 42 23.40 0.88 -4.16
C VAL A 42 22.81 2.15 -3.54
N ASN A 43 22.59 3.21 -4.32
CA ASN A 43 21.94 4.43 -3.81
C ASN A 43 20.59 4.14 -3.14
N LEU A 44 19.84 3.19 -3.68
CA LEU A 44 18.56 2.79 -3.12
C LEU A 44 18.71 2.07 -1.78
N LEU A 45 19.72 1.20 -1.68
CA LEU A 45 20.06 0.53 -0.43
C LEU A 45 20.55 1.52 0.63
N LEU A 46 21.33 2.49 0.22
CA LEU A 46 21.83 3.55 1.09
C LEU A 46 20.67 4.36 1.67
N VAL A 47 19.70 4.77 0.86
CA VAL A 47 18.53 5.52 1.33
C VAL A 47 17.78 4.74 2.42
N SER A 48 17.50 3.45 2.23
CA SER A 48 16.71 2.69 3.23
C SER A 48 17.38 2.56 4.58
N TYR A 49 18.70 2.42 4.61
CA TYR A 49 19.46 2.26 5.84
C TYR A 49 19.87 3.60 6.47
N LEU A 50 19.98 4.69 5.68
CA LEU A 50 20.17 6.04 6.21
C LEU A 50 18.99 6.47 7.08
N HIS A 51 17.81 5.89 6.86
CA HIS A 51 16.62 6.12 7.68
C HIS A 51 16.64 5.40 9.04
N LEU A 52 17.49 4.39 9.22
CA LEU A 52 17.69 3.75 10.52
C LEU A 52 18.57 4.61 11.45
N LEU A 53 19.19 5.66 10.91
CA LEU A 53 20.03 6.57 11.67
C LEU A 53 19.20 7.75 12.24
N PRO A 54 19.55 8.26 13.43
CA PRO A 54 18.99 9.50 13.97
C PRO A 54 18.98 10.65 12.94
N SER A 55 17.92 11.47 12.91
CA SER A 55 17.68 12.42 11.80
C SER A 55 18.85 13.36 11.48
N ALA A 56 19.65 13.76 12.48
CA ALA A 56 20.84 14.61 12.30
C ALA A 56 21.95 13.95 11.44
N LEU A 57 22.03 12.62 11.42
CA LEU A 57 23.05 11.85 10.70
C LEU A 57 22.66 11.60 9.23
N SER A 58 21.36 11.37 8.97
CA SER A 58 20.85 11.04 7.62
C SER A 58 21.02 12.16 6.58
N THR A 59 21.02 13.42 7.01
CA THR A 59 21.05 14.61 6.13
C THR A 59 22.40 14.90 5.46
N GLN A 60 23.52 14.40 6.00
CA GLN A 60 24.86 14.74 5.49
C GLN A 60 25.24 14.00 4.20
N VAL A 61 24.57 12.89 3.92
CA VAL A 61 25.05 11.89 2.96
C VAL A 61 24.50 12.11 1.55
N LEU A 62 23.42 12.88 1.46
CA LEU A 62 22.38 12.75 0.48
C LEU A 62 22.48 13.89 -0.59
N SER A 63 23.61 13.98 -1.28
CA SER A 63 23.82 14.97 -2.35
C SER A 63 24.56 14.38 -3.54
N SER A 64 23.84 13.79 -4.52
CA SER A 64 24.43 13.26 -5.76
C SER A 64 23.89 13.94 -7.03
N LYS A 65 24.77 14.10 -8.03
CA LYS A 65 24.61 14.97 -9.22
C LYS A 65 23.66 14.38 -10.28
N GLY A 66 22.91 15.26 -10.96
CA GLY A 66 22.10 14.95 -12.15
C GLY A 66 20.59 14.95 -11.92
N TYR A 67 20.16 15.15 -10.67
CA TYR A 67 18.77 15.34 -10.28
C TYR A 67 18.56 16.80 -9.85
N GLN A 68 17.49 17.42 -10.35
CA GLN A 68 17.06 18.72 -9.84
C GLN A 68 16.06 18.48 -8.72
N LYS A 69 16.46 18.81 -7.49
CA LYS A 69 15.56 18.87 -6.34
C LYS A 69 14.39 19.81 -6.62
N ILE A 70 13.32 19.63 -5.86
CA ILE A 70 12.13 20.49 -5.93
C ILE A 70 12.61 21.95 -5.78
N GLN A 71 12.39 22.78 -6.81
CA GLN A 71 12.95 24.13 -6.88
C GLN A 71 12.20 25.14 -5.98
N LYS A 72 10.95 24.84 -5.63
CA LYS A 72 10.12 25.64 -4.71
C LYS A 72 9.78 24.75 -3.50
N PRO A 73 10.10 25.15 -2.26
CA PRO A 73 9.77 24.32 -1.09
C PRO A 73 8.25 24.17 -1.00
N ILE A 74 7.76 22.97 -1.31
CA ILE A 74 6.36 22.58 -1.09
C ILE A 74 6.20 22.20 0.37
N LYS A 75 5.12 22.64 1.00
CA LYS A 75 4.79 22.30 2.38
C LYS A 75 3.81 21.13 2.41
N ILE A 76 4.24 20.00 2.95
CA ILE A 76 3.48 18.75 3.01
C ILE A 76 3.10 18.46 4.45
N GLY A 77 1.79 18.34 4.71
CA GLY A 77 1.30 17.75 5.94
C GLY A 77 1.37 16.24 5.87
N TYR A 78 2.03 15.60 6.84
CA TYR A 78 2.10 14.15 6.94
C TYR A 78 1.43 13.69 8.24
N LEU A 79 0.26 13.06 8.12
CA LEU A 79 -0.44 12.47 9.27
C LEU A 79 0.18 11.12 9.61
N ILE A 80 0.73 11.01 10.81
CA ILE A 80 1.27 9.76 11.35
C ILE A 80 0.12 8.82 11.69
N ASN A 81 0.24 7.55 11.28
CA ASN A 81 -0.76 6.54 11.57
C ASN A 81 -0.68 6.12 13.05
N GLU A 82 -1.75 6.32 13.81
CA GLU A 82 -1.81 5.93 15.23
C GLU A 82 -1.97 4.41 15.41
N ASP A 83 -2.46 3.71 14.39
CA ASP A 83 -2.57 2.25 14.38
C ASP A 83 -1.32 1.64 13.75
N ILE A 84 -0.25 1.55 14.55
CA ILE A 84 0.99 0.91 14.11
C ILE A 84 0.76 -0.59 14.01
N VAL A 85 0.53 -1.07 12.80
CA VAL A 85 0.64 -2.48 12.44
C VAL A 85 1.85 -2.59 11.51
N PHE A 86 2.97 -3.07 12.07
CA PHE A 86 4.28 -3.35 11.45
C PHE A 86 5.06 -2.25 10.71
N TYR A 87 4.54 -1.04 10.52
CA TYR A 87 5.20 -0.01 9.69
C TYR A 87 5.60 1.28 10.41
N ASP A 88 6.10 1.19 11.65
CA ASP A 88 6.63 2.35 12.39
C ASP A 88 7.72 3.12 11.61
N LYS A 89 8.52 2.42 10.81
CA LYS A 89 9.62 3.00 10.01
C LYS A 89 9.18 3.58 8.67
N LEU A 90 8.01 3.21 8.12
CA LEU A 90 7.62 3.61 6.76
C LEU A 90 7.29 5.11 6.69
N ASP A 91 6.60 5.62 7.71
CA ASP A 91 6.30 7.04 7.85
C ASP A 91 7.59 7.87 7.88
N ASP A 92 8.60 7.39 8.58
CA ASP A 92 9.92 8.02 8.65
C ASP A 92 10.65 7.95 7.32
N ILE A 93 10.65 6.80 6.63
CA ILE A 93 11.24 6.64 5.30
C ILE A 93 10.61 7.64 4.32
N LEU A 94 9.28 7.68 4.23
CA LEU A 94 8.57 8.58 3.31
C LEU A 94 8.84 10.04 3.66
N CYS A 95 8.74 10.44 4.92
CA CYS A 95 8.99 11.81 5.33
C CYS A 95 10.43 12.26 5.11
N ASN A 96 11.41 11.42 5.43
CA ASN A 96 12.82 11.73 5.23
C ASN A 96 13.16 11.81 3.74
N TYR A 97 12.56 10.94 2.93
CA TYR A 97 12.68 10.99 1.48
C TYR A 97 12.10 12.29 0.91
N LEU A 98 10.92 12.72 1.36
CA LEU A 98 10.33 13.99 0.93
C LEU A 98 11.20 15.20 1.32
N LYS A 99 11.72 15.22 2.55
CA LYS A 99 12.66 16.26 3.02
C LYS A 99 13.94 16.29 2.18
N TYR A 100 14.48 15.12 1.84
CA TYR A 100 15.64 14.99 0.97
C TYR A 100 15.42 15.64 -0.40
N GLU A 101 14.23 15.43 -0.99
CA GLU A 101 13.86 16.00 -2.29
C GLU A 101 13.58 17.52 -2.23
N GLY A 102 13.55 18.11 -1.03
CA GLY A 102 13.42 19.55 -0.80
C GLY A 102 12.05 20.01 -0.29
N ALA A 103 11.16 19.09 0.08
CA ALA A 103 9.88 19.45 0.69
C ALA A 103 10.03 19.82 2.17
N GLU A 104 9.24 20.79 2.63
CA GLU A 104 9.00 21.02 4.06
C GLU A 104 7.94 20.01 4.52
N VAL A 105 8.32 19.05 5.38
CA VAL A 105 7.37 18.04 5.88
C VAL A 105 6.98 18.35 7.31
N LEU A 106 5.71 18.72 7.49
CA LEU A 106 5.07 18.92 8.79
C LEU A 106 4.42 17.60 9.23
N LYS A 107 5.10 16.85 10.10
CA LYS A 107 4.55 15.64 10.72
C LYS A 107 3.57 16.02 11.84
N PHE A 108 2.44 15.32 11.93
CA PHE A 108 1.45 15.52 12.99
C PHE A 108 0.61 14.26 13.22
N LYS A 109 -0.04 14.18 14.38
CA LYS A 109 -1.01 13.13 14.76
C LYS A 109 -2.44 13.68 14.81
N LEU A 110 -3.44 12.83 15.08
CA LEU A 110 -4.83 13.30 15.18
C LEU A 110 -5.00 14.31 16.34
N GLU A 111 -4.25 14.15 17.44
CA GLU A 111 -4.27 15.08 18.58
C GLU A 111 -3.74 16.50 18.25
N ASP A 112 -2.94 16.62 17.18
CA ASP A 112 -2.26 17.87 16.83
C ASP A 112 -3.08 18.76 15.88
N ILE A 113 -4.16 18.22 15.28
CA ILE A 113 -4.92 18.89 14.21
C ILE A 113 -6.33 19.26 14.66
N PHE A 114 -6.76 20.48 14.31
CA PHE A 114 -8.17 20.85 14.34
C PHE A 114 -8.51 21.79 13.19
N VAL A 115 -9.81 21.90 12.89
CA VAL A 115 -10.31 22.61 11.70
C VAL A 115 -11.41 23.56 12.11
N LYS A 116 -11.36 24.78 11.58
CA LYS A 116 -12.43 25.76 11.72
C LYS A 116 -13.06 26.01 10.35
N ALA A 117 -14.33 25.66 10.21
CA ALA A 117 -15.16 26.08 9.09
C ALA A 117 -15.98 27.31 9.48
N SER A 118 -16.01 28.32 8.61
CA SER A 118 -16.79 29.54 8.81
C SER A 118 -17.27 30.11 7.47
N ASN A 119 -18.01 31.22 7.51
CA ASN A 119 -18.34 31.99 6.31
C ASN A 119 -17.12 32.51 5.54
N ASN A 120 -15.95 32.54 6.17
CA ASN A 120 -14.68 32.96 5.56
C ASN A 120 -13.85 31.79 5.00
N GLY A 121 -14.42 30.57 4.97
CA GLY A 121 -13.77 29.36 4.48
C GLY A 121 -13.26 28.45 5.59
N ILE A 122 -12.28 27.61 5.22
CA ILE A 122 -11.70 26.56 6.05
C ILE A 122 -10.29 26.97 6.49
N ASP A 123 -10.06 26.93 7.79
CA ASP A 123 -8.74 27.08 8.42
C ASP A 123 -8.30 25.74 9.00
N ILE A 124 -7.09 25.33 8.65
CA ILE A 124 -6.44 24.13 9.19
C ILE A 124 -5.41 24.58 10.22
N TRP A 125 -5.50 24.00 11.42
CA TRP A 125 -4.56 24.26 12.51
C TRP A 125 -3.84 22.98 12.85
N ILE A 126 -2.51 23.04 12.87
CA ILE A 126 -1.63 21.91 13.23
C ILE A 126 -0.62 22.43 14.26
N HIS A 127 -0.44 21.71 15.37
CA HIS A 127 0.42 22.13 16.48
C HIS A 127 0.06 23.52 17.06
N GLY A 128 -1.23 23.87 17.01
CA GLY A 128 -1.71 25.16 17.49
C GLY A 128 -1.46 26.35 16.55
N GLU A 129 -0.90 26.12 15.36
CA GLU A 129 -0.65 27.16 14.35
C GLU A 129 -1.50 26.95 13.11
N LYS A 130 -2.01 28.06 12.55
CA LYS A 130 -2.72 28.03 11.28
C LYS A 130 -1.72 27.69 10.16
N CYS A 131 -2.04 26.66 9.38
CA CYS A 131 -1.15 26.13 8.36
C CYS A 131 -1.81 26.19 6.97
N ASP A 132 -1.04 26.65 5.98
CA ASP A 132 -1.32 26.45 4.56
C ASP A 132 -0.41 25.33 4.05
N LEU A 133 -0.99 24.34 3.38
CA LEU A 133 -0.28 23.15 2.88
C LEU A 133 -0.45 23.07 1.36
N ASP A 134 0.60 22.63 0.66
CA ASP A 134 0.53 22.31 -0.77
C ASP A 134 0.11 20.85 -0.99
N GLY A 135 0.50 19.96 -0.07
CA GLY A 135 0.21 18.54 -0.13
C GLY A 135 -0.15 17.90 1.21
N PHE A 136 -0.87 16.79 1.15
CA PHE A 136 -1.24 15.97 2.29
C PHE A 136 -0.98 14.48 2.00
N LEU A 137 -0.29 13.82 2.93
CA LEU A 137 0.05 12.40 2.86
C LEU A 137 -0.23 11.72 4.19
N SER A 138 -0.63 10.46 4.13
CA SER A 138 -0.66 9.53 5.24
C SER A 138 -0.69 8.13 4.65
N TYR A 139 -0.10 7.16 5.33
CA TYR A 139 0.09 5.82 4.78
C TYR A 139 -0.35 4.73 5.74
N GLY A 140 -0.77 3.58 5.21
CA GLY A 140 -1.06 2.37 5.97
C GLY A 140 -2.51 2.21 6.38
N TYR A 141 -2.83 0.99 6.84
CA TYR A 141 -4.16 0.59 7.30
C TYR A 141 -4.47 1.14 8.69
N ARG A 142 -5.75 1.45 8.93
CA ARG A 142 -6.24 2.06 10.18
C ARG A 142 -7.40 1.25 10.73
N LYS A 143 -7.56 1.26 12.05
CA LYS A 143 -8.82 0.84 12.69
C LYS A 143 -9.94 1.77 12.23
N LYS A 144 -11.18 1.27 12.28
CA LYS A 144 -12.38 1.98 11.79
C LYS A 144 -12.48 3.44 12.26
N LEU A 145 -12.31 3.69 13.56
CA LEU A 145 -12.40 5.04 14.13
C LEU A 145 -11.37 6.00 13.51
N ASN A 146 -10.12 5.56 13.39
CA ASN A 146 -9.03 6.36 12.83
C ASN A 146 -9.17 6.50 11.32
N MET A 147 -9.78 5.52 10.65
CA MET A 147 -10.13 5.64 9.23
C MET A 147 -11.21 6.71 8.98
N ASP A 148 -12.23 6.80 9.82
CA ASP A 148 -13.28 7.83 9.69
C ASP A 148 -12.69 9.24 9.88
N ALA A 149 -11.78 9.41 10.84
CA ALA A 149 -11.02 10.64 11.03
C ALA A 149 -10.13 10.95 9.81
N TYR A 150 -9.41 9.95 9.30
CA TYR A 150 -8.56 10.07 8.12
C TYR A 150 -9.36 10.53 6.89
N TYR A 151 -10.50 9.90 6.60
CA TYR A 151 -11.37 10.31 5.49
C TYR A 151 -11.84 11.76 5.63
N SER A 152 -12.17 12.18 6.84
CA SER A 152 -12.58 13.56 7.13
C SER A 152 -11.43 14.53 6.86
N ILE A 153 -10.20 14.19 7.28
CA ILE A 153 -9.00 15.00 7.01
C ILE A 153 -8.73 15.08 5.50
N VAL A 154 -8.73 13.96 4.77
CA VAL A 154 -8.55 13.98 3.29
C VAL A 154 -9.59 14.89 2.64
N LYS A 155 -10.85 14.79 3.04
CA LYS A 155 -11.92 15.67 2.50
C LYS A 155 -11.64 17.14 2.79
N ILE A 156 -11.27 17.48 4.02
CA ILE A 156 -10.96 18.86 4.42
C ILE A 156 -9.77 19.41 3.62
N MET A 157 -8.71 18.60 3.45
CA MET A 157 -7.54 18.95 2.65
C MET A 157 -7.94 19.25 1.21
N GLN A 158 -8.77 18.41 0.60
CA GLN A 158 -9.29 18.63 -0.75
C GLN A 158 -10.14 19.91 -0.87
N GLU A 159 -11.04 20.17 0.07
CA GLU A 159 -11.86 21.40 0.07
C GLU A 159 -11.00 22.67 0.21
N LYS A 160 -9.83 22.55 0.85
CA LYS A 160 -8.84 23.62 0.98
C LYS A 160 -7.94 23.76 -0.25
N GLY A 161 -8.06 22.88 -1.24
CA GLY A 161 -7.20 22.85 -2.43
C GLY A 161 -5.84 22.19 -2.21
N VAL A 162 -5.65 21.48 -1.08
CA VAL A 162 -4.44 20.72 -0.78
C VAL A 162 -4.45 19.42 -1.58
N THR A 163 -3.34 19.10 -2.24
CA THR A 163 -3.25 17.86 -3.02
C THR A 163 -3.04 16.65 -2.12
N CYS A 164 -3.91 15.65 -2.23
CA CYS A 164 -3.83 14.41 -1.46
C CYS A 164 -3.26 13.26 -2.31
N LEU A 165 -2.73 12.21 -1.66
CA LEU A 165 -2.28 10.97 -2.35
C LEU A 165 -3.39 10.35 -3.20
N HIS A 166 -4.59 10.27 -2.65
CA HIS A 166 -5.80 9.91 -3.36
C HIS A 166 -6.91 10.88 -2.97
N SER A 167 -7.92 11.01 -3.83
CA SER A 167 -9.12 11.75 -3.50
C SER A 167 -9.91 11.05 -2.38
N HIS A 168 -10.72 11.78 -1.61
CA HIS A 168 -11.58 11.20 -0.56
C HIS A 168 -12.44 10.06 -1.09
N ASN A 169 -13.03 10.23 -2.28
CA ASN A 169 -13.83 9.18 -2.92
C ASN A 169 -12.97 7.97 -3.30
N MET A 170 -11.75 8.20 -3.79
CA MET A 170 -10.84 7.12 -4.14
C MET A 170 -10.35 6.36 -2.91
N GLU A 171 -10.05 7.07 -1.82
CA GLU A 171 -9.71 6.44 -0.53
C GLU A 171 -10.84 5.52 -0.05
N GLN A 172 -12.11 5.93 -0.17
CA GLN A 172 -13.26 5.08 0.18
C GLN A 172 -13.33 3.82 -0.71
N ILE A 173 -13.04 3.94 -2.01
CA ILE A 173 -13.04 2.81 -2.95
C ILE A 173 -11.87 1.85 -2.63
N LEU A 174 -10.66 2.37 -2.46
CA LEU A 174 -9.46 1.58 -2.15
C LEU A 174 -9.57 0.83 -0.82
N ASN A 175 -10.41 1.31 0.10
CA ASN A 175 -10.66 0.70 1.40
C ASN A 175 -12.01 -0.04 1.48
N SER A 176 -12.62 -0.38 0.34
CA SER A 176 -13.81 -1.21 0.29
C SER A 176 -13.74 -2.24 -0.83
N LYS A 177 -13.41 -3.48 -0.46
CA LYS A 177 -13.47 -4.64 -1.37
C LYS A 177 -14.81 -4.78 -2.09
N LEU A 178 -15.92 -4.35 -1.47
CA LEU A 178 -17.24 -4.31 -2.11
C LEU A 178 -17.29 -3.28 -3.25
N LEU A 179 -16.89 -2.03 -2.98
CA LEU A 179 -16.89 -0.99 -4.00
C LEU A 179 -15.97 -1.38 -5.16
N GLN A 180 -14.77 -1.88 -4.86
CA GLN A 180 -13.84 -2.40 -5.87
C GLN A 180 -14.50 -3.48 -6.75
N ALA A 181 -15.14 -4.49 -6.13
CA ALA A 181 -15.83 -5.54 -6.86
C ALA A 181 -16.92 -4.98 -7.79
N MET A 182 -17.66 -3.94 -7.38
CA MET A 182 -18.65 -3.28 -8.23
C MET A 182 -18.01 -2.56 -9.43
N HIS A 183 -16.88 -1.87 -9.22
CA HIS A 183 -16.12 -1.23 -10.30
C HIS A 183 -15.55 -2.24 -11.29
N PHE A 184 -15.02 -3.36 -10.79
CA PHE A 184 -14.50 -4.46 -11.60
C PHE A 184 -15.59 -5.15 -12.42
N ALA A 185 -16.73 -5.46 -11.80
CA ALA A 185 -17.88 -6.05 -12.49
C ALA A 185 -18.40 -5.13 -13.62
N LYS A 186 -18.55 -3.83 -13.34
CA LYS A 186 -18.97 -2.84 -14.35
C LYS A 186 -17.99 -2.74 -15.53
N SER A 187 -16.71 -2.98 -15.29
CA SER A 187 -15.63 -2.82 -16.28
C SER A 187 -15.21 -4.13 -16.94
N ASN A 188 -15.97 -5.21 -16.77
CA ASN A 188 -15.66 -6.55 -17.26
C ASN A 188 -14.23 -7.00 -16.88
N ILE A 189 -13.89 -6.83 -15.61
CA ILE A 189 -12.65 -7.30 -15.01
C ILE A 189 -12.95 -8.57 -14.24
N ALA A 190 -12.16 -9.62 -14.51
CA ALA A 190 -12.37 -10.92 -13.93
C ALA A 190 -12.11 -10.87 -12.42
N ILE A 191 -13.10 -11.25 -11.63
CA ILE A 191 -13.04 -11.36 -10.17
C ILE A 191 -13.71 -12.67 -9.73
N PRO A 192 -13.37 -13.22 -8.57
CA PRO A 192 -14.17 -14.27 -7.96
C PRO A 192 -15.58 -13.72 -7.64
N ASP A 193 -16.61 -14.54 -7.81
CA ASP A 193 -17.99 -14.11 -7.53
C ASP A 193 -18.08 -13.65 -6.08
N THR A 194 -18.50 -12.40 -5.89
CA THR A 194 -18.48 -11.71 -4.60
C THR A 194 -19.90 -11.25 -4.28
N TYR A 195 -20.35 -11.55 -3.07
CA TYR A 195 -21.70 -11.33 -2.61
C TYR A 195 -21.71 -10.57 -1.30
N GLN A 196 -22.72 -9.73 -1.10
CA GLN A 196 -23.01 -9.06 0.16
C GLN A 196 -24.45 -9.33 0.58
N SER A 197 -24.67 -9.54 1.87
CA SER A 197 -25.99 -9.53 2.48
C SER A 197 -25.97 -8.66 3.72
N PHE A 198 -27.04 -7.93 3.99
CA PHE A 198 -27.09 -6.97 5.10
C PHE A 198 -27.88 -7.48 6.30
N GLU A 199 -28.63 -8.57 6.12
CA GLU A 199 -29.53 -9.13 7.12
C GLU A 199 -29.53 -10.66 7.07
N ILE A 200 -29.70 -11.31 8.22
CA ILE A 200 -29.70 -12.79 8.34
C ILE A 200 -30.72 -13.42 7.37
N LYS A 201 -31.90 -12.80 7.20
CA LYS A 201 -32.92 -13.28 6.25
C LYS A 201 -32.39 -13.32 4.82
N SER A 202 -31.71 -12.25 4.39
CA SER A 202 -31.11 -12.17 3.05
C SER A 202 -29.92 -13.13 2.91
N THR A 203 -29.12 -13.32 3.96
CA THR A 203 -28.03 -14.30 3.97
C THR A 203 -28.55 -15.72 3.77
N LYS A 204 -29.62 -16.11 4.46
CA LYS A 204 -30.27 -17.43 4.27
C LYS A 204 -30.74 -17.62 2.83
N GLN A 205 -31.41 -16.63 2.27
CA GLN A 205 -31.85 -16.69 0.87
C GLN A 205 -30.67 -16.79 -0.12
N LEU A 206 -29.59 -16.07 0.14
CA LEU A 206 -28.38 -16.04 -0.68
C LEU A 206 -27.73 -17.43 -0.72
N VAL A 207 -27.46 -18.03 0.45
CA VAL A 207 -26.83 -19.36 0.52
C VAL A 207 -27.73 -20.49 -0.01
N ASP A 208 -29.05 -20.28 -0.05
CA ASP A 208 -30.00 -21.27 -0.57
C ASP A 208 -30.21 -21.20 -2.07
N LYS A 209 -30.10 -20.00 -2.66
CA LYS A 209 -30.39 -19.77 -4.08
C LYS A 209 -29.15 -19.77 -4.96
N LEU A 210 -27.98 -19.45 -4.41
CA LEU A 210 -26.75 -19.25 -5.17
C LEU A 210 -25.70 -20.31 -4.83
N ASP A 211 -24.88 -20.66 -5.81
CA ASP A 211 -23.74 -21.56 -5.60
C ASP A 211 -22.55 -20.80 -4.97
N VAL A 212 -22.63 -20.56 -3.66
CA VAL A 212 -21.60 -19.79 -2.95
C VAL A 212 -20.48 -20.64 -2.36
N LEU A 213 -20.70 -21.94 -2.11
CA LEU A 213 -19.75 -22.78 -1.38
C LEU A 213 -18.78 -23.54 -2.32
N PRO A 214 -17.54 -23.83 -1.91
CA PRO A 214 -16.86 -23.24 -0.75
C PRO A 214 -16.64 -21.73 -0.94
N CYS A 215 -16.66 -20.96 0.15
CA CYS A 215 -16.48 -19.50 0.11
C CYS A 215 -15.44 -19.01 1.12
N LEU A 216 -14.96 -17.80 0.88
CA LEU A 216 -14.23 -16.97 1.82
C LEU A 216 -15.18 -15.92 2.40
N ILE A 217 -15.18 -15.77 3.72
CA ILE A 217 -15.77 -14.63 4.41
C ILE A 217 -14.67 -13.58 4.60
N LYS A 218 -14.93 -12.34 4.15
CA LYS A 218 -13.95 -11.26 4.14
C LYS A 218 -14.54 -9.95 4.68
N PRO A 219 -13.82 -9.17 5.50
CA PRO A 219 -14.22 -7.80 5.80
C PRO A 219 -14.06 -6.89 4.57
N TYR A 220 -14.57 -5.66 4.65
CA TYR A 220 -14.43 -4.69 3.54
C TYR A 220 -13.00 -4.17 3.43
N ASN A 221 -12.37 -4.00 4.59
CA ASN A 221 -11.00 -3.59 4.76
C ASN A 221 -10.40 -4.43 5.89
N ASP A 222 -9.21 -4.93 5.65
CA ASP A 222 -8.40 -5.63 6.62
C ASP A 222 -6.94 -5.53 6.21
N TYR A 223 -6.10 -5.72 7.21
CA TYR A 223 -4.67 -5.87 7.02
C TYR A 223 -4.31 -7.35 7.01
N CYS A 224 -3.39 -7.76 6.13
CA CYS A 224 -2.79 -9.08 6.09
C CYS A 224 -3.70 -10.31 5.98
N GLY A 225 -4.98 -10.12 5.62
CA GLY A 225 -5.92 -11.24 5.43
C GLY A 225 -6.20 -12.04 6.71
N ASP A 226 -5.98 -11.45 7.89
CA ASP A 226 -6.13 -12.14 9.18
C ASP A 226 -7.57 -12.50 9.51
N ASN A 227 -8.52 -11.75 8.94
CA ASN A 227 -9.96 -11.94 9.18
C ASN A 227 -10.65 -12.66 8.02
N ILE A 228 -9.87 -13.33 7.16
CA ILE A 228 -10.41 -14.16 6.08
C ILE A 228 -10.67 -15.56 6.62
N ILE A 229 -11.89 -16.06 6.44
CA ILE A 229 -12.29 -17.39 6.91
C ILE A 229 -12.88 -18.19 5.75
N LYS A 230 -12.29 -19.35 5.46
CA LYS A 230 -12.87 -20.31 4.51
C LYS A 230 -14.00 -21.11 5.16
N LEU A 231 -15.14 -21.22 4.47
CA LEU A 231 -16.30 -21.98 4.91
C LEU A 231 -16.83 -22.88 3.79
N ASP A 232 -17.13 -24.13 4.14
CA ASP A 232 -17.58 -25.17 3.21
C ASP A 232 -19.06 -25.56 3.41
N HIS A 233 -19.78 -24.90 4.33
CA HIS A 233 -21.18 -25.22 4.65
C HIS A 233 -22.03 -23.98 4.96
N LYS A 234 -23.32 -24.02 4.56
CA LYS A 234 -24.24 -22.88 4.61
C LYS A 234 -24.45 -22.33 6.02
N VAL A 235 -24.55 -23.21 7.01
CA VAL A 235 -24.76 -22.83 8.42
C VAL A 235 -23.58 -22.00 8.93
N GLY A 236 -22.35 -22.34 8.54
CA GLY A 236 -21.16 -21.58 8.89
C GLY A 236 -21.24 -20.15 8.36
N VAL A 237 -21.65 -19.99 7.09
CA VAL A 237 -21.81 -18.66 6.46
C VAL A 237 -22.85 -17.83 7.21
N ILE A 238 -24.02 -18.41 7.47
CA ILE A 238 -25.11 -17.71 8.21
C ILE A 238 -24.62 -17.28 9.60
N ASN A 239 -23.90 -18.14 10.32
CA ASN A 239 -23.39 -17.84 11.66
C ASN A 239 -22.30 -16.76 11.63
N ALA A 240 -21.37 -16.82 10.67
CA ALA A 240 -20.31 -15.83 10.51
C ALA A 240 -20.90 -14.43 10.23
N ILE A 241 -21.83 -14.34 9.27
CA ILE A 241 -22.52 -13.08 8.97
C ILE A 241 -23.35 -12.61 10.17
N GLY A 242 -24.13 -13.49 10.80
CA GLY A 242 -24.95 -13.13 11.96
C GLY A 242 -24.12 -12.58 13.13
N LYS A 243 -22.97 -13.19 13.43
CA LYS A 243 -22.06 -12.71 14.47
C LYS A 243 -21.44 -11.35 14.11
N SER A 244 -21.07 -11.15 12.85
CA SER A 244 -20.52 -9.87 12.41
C SER A 244 -21.56 -8.74 12.47
N LEU A 245 -22.79 -9.00 12.05
CA LEU A 245 -23.89 -8.05 12.17
C LEU A 245 -24.15 -7.66 13.64
N TRP A 246 -24.10 -8.64 14.56
CA TRP A 246 -24.18 -8.37 16.00
C TRP A 246 -23.08 -7.42 16.50
N ASN A 247 -21.88 -7.53 15.91
CA ASN A 247 -20.75 -6.65 16.21
C ASN A 247 -20.78 -5.31 15.46
N GLY A 248 -21.83 -5.03 14.66
CA GLY A 248 -21.95 -3.79 13.90
C GLY A 248 -21.06 -3.73 12.65
N GLU A 249 -20.75 -4.89 12.07
CA GLU A 249 -19.88 -5.04 10.90
C GLU A 249 -20.59 -5.80 9.77
N HIS A 250 -20.16 -5.49 8.54
CA HIS A 250 -20.58 -6.20 7.33
C HIS A 250 -19.40 -6.97 6.76
N LEU A 251 -19.66 -8.22 6.36
CA LEU A 251 -18.68 -9.08 5.68
C LEU A 251 -19.19 -9.48 4.30
N LEU A 252 -18.25 -9.63 3.39
CA LEU A 252 -18.40 -10.16 2.06
C LEU A 252 -18.32 -11.68 2.10
N ILE A 253 -19.05 -12.32 1.19
CA ILE A 253 -18.97 -13.74 0.87
C ILE A 253 -18.38 -13.82 -0.53
N GLN A 254 -17.22 -14.45 -0.70
CA GLN A 254 -16.56 -14.57 -2.00
C GLN A 254 -16.35 -16.04 -2.35
N LYS A 255 -16.65 -16.46 -3.58
CA LYS A 255 -16.43 -17.85 -4.03
C LYS A 255 -14.94 -18.20 -3.91
N PHE A 256 -14.65 -19.32 -3.27
CA PHE A 256 -13.28 -19.82 -3.13
C PHE A 256 -12.80 -20.43 -4.46
N ILE A 257 -11.56 -20.11 -4.83
CA ILE A 257 -10.91 -20.62 -6.04
C ILE A 257 -9.82 -21.63 -5.60
N PRO A 258 -10.03 -22.94 -5.79
CA PRO A 258 -9.17 -23.97 -5.22
C PRO A 258 -7.91 -24.27 -6.05
N ASP A 259 -7.87 -23.87 -7.31
CA ASP A 259 -6.81 -24.25 -8.28
C ASP A 259 -5.57 -23.34 -8.24
N TYR A 260 -5.56 -22.33 -7.37
CA TYR A 260 -4.41 -21.48 -7.09
C TYR A 260 -4.21 -21.29 -5.57
N TYR A 261 -4.13 -22.42 -4.87
CA TYR A 261 -4.09 -22.51 -3.42
C TYR A 261 -2.77 -21.99 -2.83
N GLY A 262 -2.84 -21.14 -1.79
CA GLY A 262 -1.66 -20.66 -1.06
C GLY A 262 -0.74 -19.76 -1.90
N LYS A 263 -1.22 -19.22 -3.02
CA LYS A 263 -0.44 -18.39 -3.93
C LYS A 263 -1.19 -17.11 -4.32
N SER A 264 -0.44 -16.04 -4.52
CA SER A 264 -0.97 -14.81 -5.11
C SER A 264 0.15 -14.04 -5.82
N LEU A 265 -0.22 -13.03 -6.59
CA LEU A 265 0.71 -12.05 -7.12
C LEU A 265 0.27 -10.66 -6.70
N ARG A 266 1.22 -9.78 -6.39
CA ARG A 266 0.97 -8.33 -6.24
C ARG A 266 1.65 -7.59 -7.36
N VAL A 267 0.87 -6.84 -8.13
CA VAL A 267 1.37 -5.89 -9.12
C VAL A 267 1.37 -4.50 -8.51
N LEU A 268 2.55 -3.93 -8.31
CA LEU A 268 2.68 -2.55 -7.86
C LEU A 268 2.52 -1.61 -9.03
N CYS A 269 1.59 -0.67 -8.93
CA CYS A 269 1.28 0.33 -9.92
C CYS A 269 1.53 1.75 -9.39
N PHE A 270 2.06 2.61 -10.25
CA PHE A 270 2.13 4.06 -10.04
C PHE A 270 1.44 4.76 -11.21
N ASN A 271 0.55 5.72 -10.91
CA ASN A 271 -0.25 6.45 -11.91
C ASN A 271 -0.90 5.49 -12.93
N GLY A 272 -1.52 4.41 -12.44
CA GLY A 272 -2.14 3.39 -13.29
C GLY A 272 -1.19 2.53 -14.13
N LYS A 273 0.13 2.57 -13.90
CA LYS A 273 1.15 1.83 -14.66
C LYS A 273 1.92 0.83 -13.81
N CYS A 274 2.06 -0.39 -14.33
CA CYS A 274 2.81 -1.46 -13.66
C CYS A 274 4.29 -1.08 -13.48
N TYR A 275 4.77 -1.12 -12.25
CA TYR A 275 6.18 -0.91 -11.88
C TYR A 275 6.93 -2.22 -11.67
N GLY A 276 6.29 -3.16 -10.99
CA GLY A 276 6.83 -4.50 -10.81
C GLY A 276 5.83 -5.47 -10.20
N ILE A 277 6.24 -6.74 -10.14
CA ILE A 277 5.39 -7.85 -9.70
C ILE A 277 6.14 -8.67 -8.65
N VAL A 278 5.46 -8.98 -7.56
CA VAL A 278 5.88 -9.94 -6.52
C VAL A 278 4.95 -11.14 -6.55
N GLU A 279 5.50 -12.34 -6.45
CA GLU A 279 4.74 -13.58 -6.25
C GLU A 279 4.87 -14.01 -4.79
N TYR A 280 3.77 -14.43 -4.17
CA TYR A 280 3.75 -14.94 -2.80
C TYR A 280 3.33 -16.40 -2.80
N GLU A 281 4.00 -17.20 -2.00
CA GLU A 281 3.72 -18.60 -1.78
C GLU A 281 3.75 -18.91 -0.28
N ASP A 282 2.63 -19.45 0.22
CA ASP A 282 2.55 -19.92 1.60
C ASP A 282 3.41 -21.18 1.81
N THR A 283 3.95 -21.31 3.01
CA THR A 283 4.81 -22.43 3.41
C THR A 283 4.22 -23.28 4.53
N SER A 284 3.01 -22.95 5.01
CA SER A 284 2.35 -23.57 6.15
C SER A 284 1.21 -24.53 5.78
N GLY A 285 0.77 -24.53 4.52
CA GLY A 285 -0.40 -25.24 4.03
C GLY A 285 -1.70 -24.43 4.10
N ASP A 286 -1.63 -23.12 4.38
CA ASP A 286 -2.77 -22.20 4.40
C ASP A 286 -3.24 -21.87 2.97
N TYR A 287 -4.51 -21.55 2.82
CA TYR A 287 -5.09 -21.18 1.51
C TYR A 287 -4.75 -19.74 1.13
N ARG A 288 -4.38 -18.91 2.11
CA ARG A 288 -3.85 -17.55 1.92
C ARG A 288 -2.37 -17.67 1.55
N SER A 289 -1.89 -16.79 0.68
CA SER A 289 -0.50 -16.78 0.21
C SER A 289 0.49 -16.20 1.21
N CYS A 290 0.02 -15.38 2.15
CA CYS A 290 0.77 -14.96 3.32
C CYS A 290 -0.20 -14.69 4.47
N VAL A 291 0.10 -15.23 5.64
CA VAL A 291 -0.62 -14.94 6.89
C VAL A 291 0.23 -13.96 7.66
N GLY A 292 -0.21 -12.69 7.75
CA GLY A 292 0.70 -11.59 8.06
C GLY A 292 1.44 -11.66 9.39
N PHE A 293 0.84 -12.22 10.43
CA PHE A 293 1.52 -12.38 11.73
C PHE A 293 2.32 -13.69 11.86
N GLY A 294 2.22 -14.59 10.88
CA GLY A 294 2.82 -15.92 10.94
C GLY A 294 4.17 -16.04 10.22
N ASP A 295 4.58 -15.03 9.44
CA ASP A 295 5.81 -14.98 8.63
C ASP A 295 6.08 -16.24 7.78
N ALA A 296 5.05 -17.03 7.50
CA ALA A 296 5.16 -18.33 6.85
C ALA A 296 4.97 -18.23 5.32
N CYS A 297 5.54 -17.20 4.68
CA CYS A 297 5.44 -17.03 3.24
C CYS A 297 6.79 -16.74 2.59
N ARG A 298 6.94 -17.17 1.34
CA ARG A 298 8.07 -16.82 0.49
C ARG A 298 7.59 -15.85 -0.58
N TRP A 299 8.42 -14.86 -0.86
CA TRP A 299 8.21 -13.96 -1.99
C TRP A 299 9.27 -14.13 -3.06
N TYR A 300 8.86 -13.98 -4.31
CA TYR A 300 9.73 -14.09 -5.48
C TYR A 300 9.46 -12.95 -6.46
N SER A 301 10.45 -12.67 -7.31
CA SER A 301 10.30 -11.67 -8.36
C SER A 301 9.45 -12.21 -9.52
N GLY A 302 8.26 -11.64 -9.71
CA GLY A 302 7.39 -11.95 -10.85
C GLY A 302 7.80 -11.27 -12.16
N MET A 303 8.94 -10.57 -12.17
CA MET A 303 9.41 -9.79 -13.33
C MET A 303 9.78 -10.65 -14.54
N ASN A 304 10.12 -11.93 -14.34
CA ASN A 304 10.47 -12.88 -15.40
C ASN A 304 9.38 -13.94 -15.60
N HIS A 305 8.19 -13.77 -15.00
CA HIS A 305 7.12 -14.75 -15.12
C HIS A 305 6.64 -14.84 -16.59
N PRO A 306 6.39 -16.05 -17.14
CA PRO A 306 5.96 -16.21 -18.54
C PRO A 306 4.68 -15.45 -18.90
N LYS A 307 3.78 -15.24 -17.93
CA LYS A 307 2.53 -14.48 -18.06
C LYS A 307 2.66 -12.99 -17.64
N TYR A 308 3.87 -12.45 -17.51
CA TYR A 308 4.11 -11.06 -17.06
C TYR A 308 3.22 -10.03 -17.76
N GLU A 309 3.13 -10.07 -19.11
CA GLU A 309 2.32 -9.11 -19.85
C GLU A 309 0.81 -9.25 -19.57
N VAL A 310 0.31 -10.46 -19.28
CA VAL A 310 -1.08 -10.67 -18.88
C VAL A 310 -1.35 -10.05 -17.52
N PHE A 311 -0.47 -10.30 -16.53
CA PHE A 311 -0.59 -9.72 -15.19
C PHE A 311 -0.55 -8.20 -15.22
N LYS A 312 0.40 -7.63 -15.97
CA LYS A 312 0.52 -6.18 -16.19
C LYS A 312 -0.76 -5.61 -16.81
N GLN A 313 -1.27 -6.21 -17.89
CA GLN A 313 -2.47 -5.70 -18.55
C GLN A 313 -3.72 -5.78 -17.65
N VAL A 314 -3.89 -6.88 -16.91
CA VAL A 314 -5.01 -7.04 -15.98
C VAL A 314 -4.92 -6.01 -14.85
N ALA A 315 -3.74 -5.82 -14.25
CA ALA A 315 -3.53 -4.85 -13.18
C ALA A 315 -3.78 -3.40 -13.63
N GLU A 316 -3.21 -2.99 -14.77
CA GLU A 316 -3.44 -1.62 -15.29
C GLU A 316 -4.91 -1.37 -15.63
N ARG A 317 -5.61 -2.38 -16.17
CA ARG A 317 -7.07 -2.30 -16.39
C ARG A 317 -7.84 -2.20 -15.08
N ALA A 318 -7.46 -2.96 -14.06
CA ALA A 318 -8.09 -2.95 -12.74
C ALA A 318 -7.97 -1.59 -12.07
N VAL A 319 -6.76 -1.01 -12.07
CA VAL A 319 -6.53 0.33 -11.55
C VAL A 319 -7.36 1.36 -12.32
N LYS A 320 -7.34 1.31 -13.66
CA LYS A 320 -8.14 2.23 -14.50
C LYS A 320 -9.65 2.12 -14.26
N ALA A 321 -10.16 0.93 -13.89
CA ALA A 321 -11.57 0.74 -13.59
C ALA A 321 -12.01 1.41 -12.27
N LEU A 322 -11.09 1.61 -11.32
CA LEU A 322 -11.36 2.40 -10.12
C LEU A 322 -11.39 3.90 -10.46
N GLY A 323 -10.34 4.38 -11.14
CA GLY A 323 -10.22 5.78 -11.55
C GLY A 323 -8.83 6.11 -12.10
N GLU A 324 -8.70 7.24 -12.80
CA GLU A 324 -7.42 7.72 -13.32
C GLU A 324 -6.56 8.41 -12.24
N ASP A 325 -7.15 8.75 -11.09
CA ASP A 325 -6.53 9.38 -9.92
C ASP A 325 -5.93 8.38 -8.91
N VAL A 326 -5.76 7.12 -9.31
CA VAL A 326 -5.03 6.12 -8.51
C VAL A 326 -3.52 6.29 -8.70
N LEU A 327 -2.91 7.03 -7.77
CA LEU A 327 -1.49 7.40 -7.83
C LEU A 327 -0.56 6.25 -7.43
N VAL A 328 -0.94 5.46 -6.42
CA VAL A 328 -0.25 4.23 -5.99
C VAL A 328 -1.28 3.13 -5.78
N ALA A 329 -0.96 1.89 -6.19
CA ALA A 329 -1.83 0.75 -5.96
C ALA A 329 -1.04 -0.57 -5.95
N GLY A 330 -1.36 -1.47 -5.01
CA GLY A 330 -0.97 -2.88 -5.09
C GLY A 330 -2.15 -3.72 -5.53
N VAL A 331 -2.11 -4.22 -6.76
CA VAL A 331 -3.17 -5.07 -7.32
C VAL A 331 -2.86 -6.51 -7.01
N ASP A 332 -3.70 -7.14 -6.19
CA ASP A 332 -3.56 -8.56 -5.84
C ASP A 332 -4.30 -9.41 -6.87
N LEU A 333 -3.58 -10.36 -7.45
CA LEU A 333 -4.01 -11.22 -8.53
C LEU A 333 -3.89 -12.70 -8.15
N MET A 334 -4.70 -13.52 -8.81
CA MET A 334 -4.62 -14.98 -8.78
C MET A 334 -4.63 -15.51 -10.22
N ASP A 335 -3.74 -16.45 -10.52
CA ASP A 335 -3.64 -17.07 -11.85
C ASP A 335 -4.34 -18.43 -11.88
N SER A 336 -5.68 -18.39 -11.83
CA SER A 336 -6.51 -19.60 -11.84
C SER A 336 -6.43 -20.34 -13.18
N GLU A 337 -6.29 -21.66 -13.14
CA GLU A 337 -6.33 -22.50 -14.34
C GLU A 337 -7.72 -22.44 -15.00
N GLN A 338 -8.78 -22.34 -14.19
CA GLN A 338 -10.18 -22.35 -14.65
C GLN A 338 -10.68 -20.96 -15.05
N LYS A 339 -10.30 -19.91 -14.31
CA LYS A 339 -10.81 -18.55 -14.52
C LYS A 339 -9.81 -17.61 -15.23
N GLY A 340 -8.58 -18.06 -15.44
CA GLY A 340 -7.47 -17.20 -15.85
C GLY A 340 -7.06 -16.25 -14.73
N VAL A 341 -6.45 -15.13 -15.12
CA VAL A 341 -5.98 -14.11 -14.16
C VAL A 341 -7.17 -13.32 -13.63
N VAL A 342 -7.43 -13.43 -12.33
CA VAL A 342 -8.49 -12.72 -11.62
C VAL A 342 -7.93 -11.71 -10.63
N VAL A 343 -8.64 -10.61 -10.42
CA VAL A 343 -8.31 -9.59 -9.42
C VAL A 343 -8.97 -9.94 -8.09
N LEU A 344 -8.19 -9.92 -7.01
CA LEU A 344 -8.66 -10.18 -5.64
C LEU A 344 -9.03 -8.88 -4.94
N GLU A 345 -8.14 -7.89 -5.00
CA GLU A 345 -8.30 -6.56 -4.41
C GLU A 345 -7.25 -5.59 -4.96
N ILE A 346 -7.47 -4.29 -4.72
CA ILE A 346 -6.49 -3.24 -4.91
C ILE A 346 -6.25 -2.56 -3.56
N ASN A 347 -4.99 -2.54 -3.14
CA ASN A 347 -4.52 -1.91 -1.92
C ASN A 347 -4.05 -0.48 -2.24
N GLY A 348 -4.58 0.53 -1.53
CA GLY A 348 -4.12 1.92 -1.66
C GLY A 348 -2.75 2.19 -1.00
N TRP A 349 -2.36 1.33 -0.06
CA TRP A 349 -1.09 1.42 0.68
C TRP A 349 -0.29 0.12 0.57
N PRO A 350 0.16 -0.27 -0.63
CA PRO A 350 0.92 -1.50 -0.81
C PRO A 350 2.32 -1.41 -0.18
N ASP A 351 2.86 -2.55 0.24
CA ASP A 351 4.24 -2.60 0.68
C ASP A 351 5.20 -2.24 -0.48
N LEU A 352 6.03 -1.22 -0.24
CA LEU A 352 7.02 -0.71 -1.21
C LEU A 352 8.42 -1.33 -1.03
N SER A 353 8.66 -2.01 0.10
CA SER A 353 9.93 -2.66 0.44
C SER A 353 10.06 -4.03 -0.23
N GLU A 354 9.00 -4.84 -0.20
CA GLU A 354 9.00 -6.21 -0.76
C GLU A 354 9.37 -6.20 -2.24
N ILE A 355 8.71 -5.33 -3.01
CA ILE A 355 8.98 -5.16 -4.44
C ILE A 355 10.43 -4.80 -4.70
N TRP A 356 11.04 -3.99 -3.83
CA TRP A 356 12.41 -3.57 -4.02
C TRP A 356 13.38 -4.70 -3.68
N VAL A 357 13.15 -5.43 -2.60
CA VAL A 357 13.95 -6.60 -2.21
C VAL A 357 14.00 -7.63 -3.34
N VAL A 358 12.85 -7.94 -3.95
CA VAL A 358 12.77 -9.00 -4.96
C VAL A 358 13.09 -8.54 -6.39
N THR A 359 12.67 -7.33 -6.78
CA THR A 359 12.89 -6.84 -8.16
C THR A 359 14.17 -6.03 -8.32
N LYS A 360 14.78 -5.62 -7.20
CA LYS A 360 15.89 -4.64 -7.14
C LYS A 360 15.53 -3.27 -7.74
N LYS A 361 14.23 -2.98 -7.94
CA LYS A 361 13.70 -1.66 -8.32
C LYS A 361 13.11 -0.97 -7.09
N CYS A 362 13.72 0.13 -6.62
CA CYS A 362 13.16 0.86 -5.48
C CYS A 362 11.89 1.61 -5.86
N ALA A 363 10.80 1.30 -5.17
CA ALA A 363 9.51 1.92 -5.40
C ALA A 363 9.35 3.29 -4.73
N TYR A 364 10.10 3.60 -3.65
CA TYR A 364 10.07 4.91 -3.00
C TYR A 364 10.39 6.06 -3.97
N ASN A 365 11.32 5.84 -4.92
CA ASN A 365 11.63 6.81 -5.96
C ASN A 365 10.48 7.12 -6.92
N LYS A 366 9.45 6.28 -7.00
CA LYS A 366 8.28 6.53 -7.85
C LYS A 366 7.23 7.38 -7.16
N VAL A 367 7.23 7.43 -5.82
CA VAL A 367 6.35 8.32 -5.06
C VAL A 367 6.55 9.79 -5.45
N ARG A 368 7.77 10.21 -5.83
CA ARG A 368 8.05 11.57 -6.31
C ARG A 368 7.54 11.89 -7.73
N GLU A 369 7.34 10.86 -8.55
CA GLU A 369 6.88 11.02 -9.94
C GLU A 369 5.35 11.09 -10.01
N ILE A 370 4.69 10.88 -8.86
CA ILE A 370 3.29 11.21 -8.67
C ILE A 370 3.19 12.72 -8.84
N LYS A 371 2.73 13.15 -10.01
CA LYS A 371 2.50 14.56 -10.27
C LYS A 371 1.34 14.99 -9.39
N ILE A 372 1.66 15.82 -8.41
CA ILE A 372 0.70 16.70 -7.76
C ILE A 372 0.28 17.70 -8.84
N GLU A 373 -0.77 17.37 -9.59
CA GLU A 373 -1.35 18.33 -10.52
C GLU A 373 -1.99 19.45 -9.70
N HIS A 374 -1.32 20.61 -9.65
CA HIS A 374 -2.02 21.85 -9.32
C HIS A 374 -3.06 22.05 -10.41
N LYS A 375 -4.34 21.89 -10.07
CA LYS A 375 -5.39 22.52 -10.85
C LYS A 375 -5.18 24.02 -10.71
N GLU A 376 -4.71 24.65 -11.79
CA GLU A 376 -4.71 26.11 -11.94
C GLU A 376 -6.12 26.69 -11.82
#